data_AF-A0A7S1RKL0-F1
#
_entry.id   AF-A0A7S1RKL0-F1
#
_cell.length_a   1.000
_cell.length_b   1.000
_cell.length_c   1.000
_cell.angle_alpha   90.00
_cell.angle_beta   90.00
_cell.angle_gamma   90.00
#
_symmetry.space_group_name_H-M   'P 1'
#
loop_
_entity.id
_entity.type
_entity.pdbx_description
1 polymer ?
#
loop_
_entity_poly.entity_id
_entity_poly.type
_entity_poly.pdbx_seq_one_letter_code
_entity_poly.pdbx_strand_id
1 'polypeptide(L)'
;FMCIGNKGAGTLKRLFADRFTITFEEVVKLPWSFATASVLAERLIASNPFRLKVVSNKYKSLVNYDTVAAHTVTLAEAQTMDKGEYSKAMDVYSFEPSIYEVWNDLHEFYYGCVVYGAYLEAATSEQSARMT
;
A
#
# COMPACT_ATOMS: atom_id res chain seq x y z
N PHE A 1 8.20 7.36 -7.57
CA PHE A 1 8.40 6.72 -6.26
C PHE A 1 7.67 7.53 -5.20
N MET A 2 6.88 6.83 -4.38
CA MET A 2 6.35 7.34 -3.12
C MET A 2 7.06 6.58 -2.00
N CYS A 3 7.66 7.27 -1.03
CA CYS A 3 8.44 6.63 0.03
C CYS A 3 8.00 7.10 1.41
N ILE A 4 7.89 6.16 2.34
CA ILE A 4 7.56 6.40 3.74
C ILE A 4 8.85 6.26 4.56
N GLY A 5 9.22 7.33 5.27
CA GLY A 5 10.45 7.41 6.05
C GLY A 5 11.65 7.93 5.25
N ASN A 6 12.61 8.51 5.98
CA ASN A 6 13.74 9.24 5.38
C ASN A 6 14.92 8.31 5.02
N LYS A 7 15.10 7.17 5.71
CA LYS A 7 16.23 6.24 5.46
C LYS A 7 16.24 5.72 4.02
N GLY A 8 15.10 5.19 3.55
CA GLY A 8 14.97 4.68 2.18
C GLY A 8 15.04 5.80 1.13
N ALA A 9 14.35 6.92 1.39
CA ALA A 9 14.35 8.07 0.52
C ALA A 9 15.76 8.66 0.33
N GLY A 10 16.52 8.83 1.40
CA GLY A 10 17.86 9.42 1.37
C GLY A 10 18.82 8.64 0.48
N THR A 11 18.86 7.31 0.58
CA THR A 11 19.74 6.48 -0.27
C THR A 11 19.28 6.49 -1.73
N LEU A 12 17.98 6.31 -1.98
CA LEU A 12 17.43 6.22 -3.33
C LEU A 12 17.47 7.55 -4.08
N LYS A 13 17.25 8.69 -3.40
CA LYS A 13 17.32 10.02 -4.02
C LYS A 13 18.70 10.31 -4.61
N ARG A 14 19.79 9.74 -4.07
CA ARG A 14 21.14 9.94 -4.64
C ARG A 14 21.29 9.39 -6.06
N LEU A 15 20.52 8.36 -6.41
CA LEU A 15 20.58 7.67 -7.70
C LEU A 15 19.38 7.96 -8.60
N PHE A 16 18.20 8.21 -8.02
CA PHE A 16 16.92 8.27 -8.73
C PHE A 16 16.03 9.45 -8.26
N ALA A 17 16.62 10.58 -7.85
CA ALA A 17 15.89 11.75 -7.36
C ALA A 17 14.78 12.21 -8.31
N ASP A 18 15.05 12.18 -9.62
CA ASP A 18 14.13 12.55 -10.71
C ASP A 18 12.86 11.71 -10.74
N ARG A 19 12.88 10.51 -10.14
CA ARG A 19 11.75 9.58 -10.12
C ARG A 19 10.91 9.69 -8.86
N PHE A 20 11.27 10.53 -7.89
CA PHE A 20 10.46 10.71 -6.68
C PHE A 20 9.29 11.67 -6.92
N THR A 21 8.11 11.25 -6.50
CA THR A 21 6.89 12.07 -6.56
C THR A 21 6.63 12.72 -5.22
N ILE A 22 6.73 11.92 -4.14
CA ILE A 22 6.48 12.39 -2.77
C ILE A 22 7.26 11.53 -1.78
N THR A 23 7.70 12.15 -0.68
CA THR A 23 8.29 11.46 0.45
C THR A 23 7.61 11.90 1.73
N PHE A 24 7.25 10.92 2.58
CA PHE A 24 6.62 11.16 3.87
C PHE A 24 7.65 10.98 4.97
N GLU A 25 7.75 11.97 5.84
CA GLU A 25 8.67 11.97 6.96
C GLU A 25 7.90 11.99 8.28
N GLU A 26 8.57 11.57 9.36
CA GLU A 26 8.03 11.65 10.73
C GLU A 26 6.69 10.93 10.96
N VAL A 27 6.39 9.92 10.13
CA VAL A 27 5.10 9.23 10.08
C VAL A 27 4.75 8.47 11.38
N VAL A 28 5.75 8.17 12.23
CA VAL A 28 5.59 7.48 13.52
C VAL A 28 6.03 8.32 14.72
N LYS A 29 5.87 9.65 14.65
CA LYS A 29 5.86 10.46 15.88
C LYS A 29 4.74 10.05 16.84
N LEU A 30 3.62 9.60 16.28
CA LEU A 30 2.50 9.00 16.98
C LEU A 30 2.45 7.50 16.68
N PRO A 31 1.81 6.68 17.54
CA PRO A 31 1.56 5.28 17.24
C PRO A 31 0.90 5.11 15.87
N TRP A 32 1.39 4.15 15.09
CA TRP A 32 0.86 3.88 13.75
C TRP A 32 -0.63 3.56 13.81
N SER A 33 -1.43 4.35 13.10
CA SER A 33 -2.89 4.26 13.11
C SER A 33 -3.43 4.10 11.70
N PHE A 34 -4.63 3.53 11.59
CA PHE A 34 -5.29 3.45 10.28
C PHE A 34 -5.58 4.83 9.70
N ALA A 35 -5.88 5.83 10.53
CA ALA A 35 -6.05 7.22 10.08
C ALA A 35 -4.79 7.76 9.37
N THR A 36 -3.60 7.48 9.91
CA THR A 36 -2.34 7.85 9.26
C THR A 36 -2.17 7.12 7.93
N ALA A 37 -2.51 5.82 7.88
CA ALA A 37 -2.47 5.05 6.64
C ALA A 37 -3.44 5.59 5.58
N SER A 38 -4.66 5.99 5.97
CA SER A 38 -5.66 6.60 5.09
C SER A 38 -5.14 7.89 4.46
N VAL A 39 -4.49 8.76 5.23
CA VAL A 39 -3.88 10.00 4.68
C VAL A 39 -2.79 9.69 3.64
N LEU A 40 -2.02 8.62 3.82
CA LEU A 40 -1.04 8.18 2.82
C LEU A 40 -1.72 7.57 1.60
N ALA A 41 -2.77 6.78 1.81
CA ALA A 41 -3.57 6.17 0.75
C ALA A 41 -4.26 7.23 -0.11
N GLU A 42 -4.76 8.31 0.46
CA GLU A 42 -5.31 9.45 -0.30
C GLU A 42 -4.30 10.04 -1.29
N ARG A 43 -3.02 10.17 -0.87
CA ARG A 43 -1.96 10.63 -1.78
C ARG A 43 -1.66 9.63 -2.88
N LEU A 44 -1.78 8.33 -2.59
CA LEU A 44 -1.63 7.28 -3.57
C LEU A 44 -2.79 7.30 -4.58
N ILE A 45 -4.03 7.45 -4.11
CA ILE A 45 -5.24 7.59 -4.94
C ILE A 45 -5.10 8.81 -5.86
N ALA A 46 -4.70 9.96 -5.31
CA ALA A 46 -4.50 11.18 -6.08
C ALA A 46 -3.42 11.05 -7.17
N SER A 47 -2.46 10.14 -7.00
CA SER A 47 -1.45 9.85 -8.03
C SER A 47 -1.97 8.98 -9.19
N ASN A 48 -3.16 8.37 -9.01
CA ASN A 48 -3.86 7.49 -9.96
C ASN A 48 -2.93 6.57 -10.76
N PRO A 49 -2.20 5.65 -10.09
CA PRO A 49 -1.20 4.84 -10.77
C PRO A 49 -1.86 3.77 -11.66
N PHE A 50 -1.34 3.60 -12.88
CA PHE A 50 -1.75 2.48 -13.75
C PHE A 50 -1.28 1.12 -13.21
N ARG A 51 -0.10 1.06 -12.60
CA ARG A 51 0.46 -0.14 -11.96
C ARG A 51 1.04 0.24 -10.61
N LEU A 52 0.86 -0.64 -9.63
CA LEU A 52 1.36 -0.39 -8.29
C LEU A 52 2.09 -1.62 -7.73
N LYS A 53 3.24 -1.37 -7.12
CA LYS A 53 3.95 -2.33 -6.29
C LYS A 53 4.25 -1.69 -4.95
N VAL A 54 3.89 -2.38 -3.87
CA VAL A 54 4.27 -1.99 -2.50
C VAL A 54 5.51 -2.79 -2.13
N VAL A 55 6.58 -2.07 -1.83
CA VAL A 55 7.84 -2.65 -1.40
C VAL A 55 7.97 -2.46 0.11
N SER A 56 8.02 -3.57 0.85
CA SER A 56 8.14 -3.57 2.31
C SER A 56 8.85 -4.83 2.80
N ASN A 57 9.19 -4.86 4.10
CA ASN A 57 9.61 -6.09 4.74
C ASN A 57 8.38 -6.81 5.30
N LYS A 58 8.24 -8.09 4.95
CA LYS A 58 7.25 -9.00 5.50
C LYS A 58 7.88 -9.76 6.66
N TYR A 59 7.29 -9.62 7.84
CA TYR A 59 7.77 -10.31 9.03
C TYR A 59 7.52 -11.81 8.90
N LYS A 60 8.51 -12.62 9.28
CA LYS A 60 8.37 -14.09 9.36
C LYS A 60 8.50 -14.59 10.78
N SER A 61 9.51 -14.10 11.49
CA SER A 61 9.84 -14.52 12.85
C SER A 61 10.77 -13.50 13.50
N LEU A 62 11.05 -13.67 14.80
CA LEU A 62 11.91 -12.76 15.54
C LEU A 62 13.32 -12.59 14.94
N VAL A 63 13.82 -13.59 14.21
CA VAL A 63 15.17 -13.59 13.64
C VAL A 63 15.19 -13.45 12.12
N ASN A 64 14.02 -13.33 11.47
CA ASN A 64 13.96 -13.34 10.01
C ASN A 64 12.77 -12.56 9.44
N TYR A 65 13.01 -11.88 8.32
CA TYR A 65 12.01 -11.18 7.51
C TYR A 65 12.39 -11.26 6.02
N ASP A 66 11.41 -11.13 5.13
CA ASP A 66 11.64 -11.08 3.69
C ASP A 66 11.36 -9.69 3.14
N THR A 67 12.21 -9.16 2.28
CA THR A 67 11.87 -7.99 1.47
C THR A 67 11.01 -8.42 0.29
N VAL A 68 9.80 -7.88 0.21
CA VAL A 68 8.82 -8.21 -0.84
C VAL A 68 8.50 -6.99 -1.68
N ALA A 69 8.22 -7.21 -2.96
CA ALA A 69 7.66 -6.22 -3.88
C ALA A 69 6.30 -6.72 -4.35
N ALA A 70 5.29 -6.58 -3.49
CA ALA A 70 3.95 -7.10 -3.73
C ALA A 70 3.24 -6.28 -4.80
N HIS A 71 2.67 -6.95 -5.81
CA HIS A 71 1.74 -6.30 -6.74
C HIS A 71 0.46 -5.94 -5.99
N THR A 72 -0.03 -4.73 -6.23
CA THR A 72 -1.25 -4.21 -5.63
C THR A 72 -2.14 -3.78 -6.78
N VAL A 73 -3.32 -4.41 -6.87
CA VAL A 73 -4.30 -4.11 -7.93
C VAL A 73 -4.66 -2.63 -7.91
N THR A 74 -4.47 -1.95 -9.03
CA THR A 74 -4.85 -0.54 -9.15
C THR A 74 -6.32 -0.39 -9.54
N LEU A 75 -6.89 0.80 -9.33
CA LEU A 75 -8.25 1.10 -9.77
C LEU A 75 -8.38 0.96 -11.30
N ALA A 76 -7.35 1.40 -12.03
CA ALA A 76 -7.28 1.26 -13.48
C ALA A 76 -7.20 -0.22 -13.92
N GLU A 77 -6.39 -1.04 -13.25
CA GLU A 77 -6.33 -2.49 -13.51
C GLU A 77 -7.68 -3.14 -13.22
N ALA A 78 -8.32 -2.80 -12.10
CA ALA A 78 -9.65 -3.29 -11.75
C ALA A 78 -10.72 -2.95 -12.79
N GLN A 79 -10.78 -1.70 -13.24
CA GLN A 79 -11.79 -1.25 -14.20
C GLN A 79 -11.58 -1.80 -15.62
N THR A 80 -10.37 -2.26 -15.93
CA THR A 80 -10.00 -2.83 -17.24
C THR A 80 -9.98 -4.35 -17.25
N MET A 81 -10.32 -5.02 -16.14
CA MET A 81 -10.49 -6.48 -16.11
C MET A 81 -11.60 -6.91 -17.07
N ASP A 82 -11.47 -8.12 -17.61
CA ASP A 82 -12.53 -8.68 -18.44
C ASP A 82 -13.84 -8.74 -17.64
N LYS A 83 -14.89 -8.14 -18.20
CA LYS A 83 -16.21 -8.07 -17.56
C LYS A 83 -16.78 -9.46 -17.29
N GLY A 84 -16.46 -10.45 -18.14
CA GLY A 84 -16.92 -11.83 -17.98
C GLY A 84 -16.29 -12.53 -16.76
N GLU A 85 -14.99 -12.36 -16.54
CA GLU A 85 -14.30 -12.90 -15.36
C GLU A 85 -14.63 -12.11 -14.09
N TYR A 86 -14.68 -10.77 -14.20
CA TYR A 86 -15.02 -9.90 -13.09
C TYR A 86 -16.44 -10.15 -12.56
N SER A 87 -17.43 -10.30 -13.46
CA SER A 87 -18.81 -10.63 -13.09
C SER A 87 -18.85 -11.94 -12.31
N LYS A 88 -18.23 -13.01 -12.83
CA LYS A 88 -18.22 -14.32 -12.15
C LYS A 88 -17.58 -14.25 -10.76
N ALA A 89 -16.52 -13.47 -10.60
CA ALA A 89 -15.83 -13.30 -9.32
C ALA A 89 -16.65 -12.47 -8.31
N MET A 90 -17.51 -11.56 -8.79
CA MET A 90 -18.36 -10.73 -7.93
C MET A 90 -19.76 -11.30 -7.69
N ASP A 91 -20.27 -12.14 -8.59
CA ASP A 91 -21.61 -12.76 -8.50
C ASP A 91 -21.74 -13.70 -7.29
N VAL A 92 -20.63 -14.10 -6.66
CA VAL A 92 -20.62 -14.88 -5.40
C VAL A 92 -20.82 -14.02 -4.15
N TYR A 93 -20.79 -12.68 -4.28
CA TYR A 93 -20.99 -11.72 -3.20
C TYR A 93 -22.25 -10.89 -3.44
N SER A 94 -23.00 -10.61 -2.37
CA SER A 94 -24.09 -9.65 -2.40
C SER A 94 -23.59 -8.31 -1.85
N PHE A 95 -23.75 -7.24 -2.63
CA PHE A 95 -23.38 -5.88 -2.24
C PHE A 95 -24.63 -5.07 -1.92
N GLU A 96 -24.58 -4.31 -0.84
CA GLU A 96 -25.60 -3.33 -0.48
C GLU A 96 -24.92 -2.06 0.04
N PRO A 97 -24.96 -0.92 -0.69
CA PRO A 97 -25.55 -0.67 -2.01
C PRO A 97 -24.91 -1.44 -3.19
N SER A 98 -25.40 -1.21 -4.42
CA SER A 98 -24.91 -1.93 -5.61
C SER A 98 -23.39 -1.79 -5.77
N ILE A 99 -22.71 -2.82 -6.29
CA ILE A 99 -21.25 -2.83 -6.44
C ILE A 99 -20.73 -1.61 -7.22
N TYR A 100 -21.50 -1.13 -8.21
CA TYR A 100 -21.14 0.03 -9.02
C TYR A 100 -21.11 1.34 -8.23
N GLU A 101 -21.90 1.43 -7.16
CA GLU A 101 -21.95 2.59 -6.27
C GLU A 101 -20.82 2.55 -5.23
N VAL A 102 -20.51 1.37 -4.69
CA VAL A 102 -19.51 1.23 -3.61
C VAL A 102 -18.10 0.92 -4.08
N TRP A 103 -17.89 0.70 -5.38
CA TRP A 103 -16.60 0.22 -5.90
C TRP A 103 -15.44 1.14 -5.56
N ASN A 104 -15.61 2.45 -5.77
CA ASN A 104 -14.54 3.41 -5.48
C ASN A 104 -14.23 3.42 -3.99
N ASP A 105 -15.24 3.52 -3.13
CA ASP A 105 -15.09 3.52 -1.67
C ASP A 105 -14.38 2.25 -1.17
N LEU A 106 -14.76 1.09 -1.72
CA LEU A 106 -14.13 -0.19 -1.42
C LEU A 106 -12.65 -0.20 -1.84
N HIS A 107 -12.35 0.34 -3.01
CA HIS A 107 -10.98 0.39 -3.54
C HIS A 107 -10.10 1.38 -2.77
N GLU A 108 -10.66 2.50 -2.32
CA GLU A 108 -9.99 3.45 -1.43
C GLU A 108 -9.67 2.81 -0.07
N PHE A 109 -10.65 2.11 0.51
CA PHE A 109 -10.46 1.36 1.75
C PHE A 109 -9.40 0.27 1.59
N TYR A 110 -9.42 -0.46 0.47
CA TYR A 110 -8.42 -1.46 0.13
C TYR A 110 -7.00 -0.88 0.12
N TYR A 111 -6.77 0.27 -0.53
CA TYR A 111 -5.46 0.91 -0.47
C TYR A 111 -5.04 1.29 0.94
N GLY A 112 -5.97 1.79 1.76
CA GLY A 112 -5.75 2.04 3.18
C GLY A 112 -5.26 0.77 3.91
N CYS A 113 -5.96 -0.35 3.72
CA CYS A 113 -5.58 -1.65 4.30
C CYS A 113 -4.20 -2.13 3.84
N VAL A 114 -3.88 -2.00 2.56
CA VAL A 114 -2.58 -2.42 2.01
C VAL A 114 -1.45 -1.59 2.64
N VAL A 115 -1.58 -0.26 2.68
CA VAL A 115 -0.57 0.62 3.30
C VAL A 115 -0.45 0.33 4.79
N TYR A 116 -1.57 0.18 5.50
CA TYR A 116 -1.61 -0.10 6.93
C TYR A 116 -0.88 -1.40 7.29
N GLY A 117 -1.23 -2.50 6.62
CA GLY A 117 -0.62 -3.82 6.85
C GLY A 117 0.85 -3.87 6.45
N ALA A 118 1.20 -3.32 5.29
CA ALA A 118 2.59 -3.30 4.83
C ALA A 118 3.51 -2.53 5.78
N TYR A 119 3.02 -1.46 6.40
CA TYR A 119 3.76 -0.71 7.41
C TYR A 119 3.94 -1.49 8.71
N LEU A 120 2.88 -2.14 9.22
CA LEU A 120 2.96 -2.95 10.44
C LEU A 120 4.01 -4.06 10.31
N GLU A 121 3.95 -4.82 9.23
CA GLU A 121 4.91 -5.87 8.89
C GLU A 121 6.36 -5.34 8.86
N ALA A 122 6.55 -4.18 8.23
CA ALA A 122 7.87 -3.55 8.13
C ALA A 122 8.38 -3.03 9.49
N ALA A 123 7.51 -2.44 10.30
CA ALA A 123 7.85 -1.92 11.63
C ALA A 123 8.19 -3.05 12.60
N THR A 124 7.42 -4.15 12.59
CA THR A 124 7.74 -5.35 13.38
C THR A 124 9.06 -5.97 12.93
N SER A 125 9.30 -6.06 11.62
CA SER A 125 10.58 -6.51 11.07
C SER A 125 11.74 -5.62 11.51
N GLU A 126 11.58 -4.29 11.48
CA GLU A 126 12.58 -3.35 11.97
C GLU A 126 12.88 -3.60 13.46
N GLN A 127 11.84 -3.76 14.28
CA GLN A 127 12.05 -3.98 15.71
C GLN A 127 12.76 -5.31 16.00
N SER A 128 12.44 -6.36 15.25
CA SER A 128 13.13 -7.65 15.35
C SER A 128 14.63 -7.53 15.01
N ALA A 129 14.96 -6.74 13.98
CA ALA A 129 16.33 -6.47 13.56
C ALA A 129 17.10 -5.54 14.50
N ARG A 130 16.41 -4.76 15.35
CA ARG A 130 17.05 -3.94 16.39
C ARG A 130 17.43 -4.74 17.63
N MET A 131 16.76 -5.86 17.88
CA MET A 131 16.99 -6.72 19.03
C MET A 131 18.02 -7.83 18.78
N THR A 132 18.35 -8.09 17.51
CA THR A 132 19.32 -9.10 17.07
C THR A 132 20.65 -8.43 16.75
#